data_AF-A0A0E4H9A0-F1
#
_entry.id   AF-A0A0E4H9A0-F1
#
_cell.length_a   1.000
_cell.length_b   1.000
_cell.length_c   1.000
_cell.angle_alpha   90.00
_cell.angle_beta   90.00
_cell.angle_gamma   90.00
#
_symmetry.space_group_name_H-M   'P 1'
#
loop_
_entity.id
_entity.type
_entity.pdbx_description
1 polymer ?
#
loop_
_entity_poly.entity_id
_entity_poly.type
_entity_poly.pdbx_seq_one_letter_code
_entity_poly.pdbx_strand_id
1 'polypeptide(L)'
;MNDELEDILSDDSLFEDFSLDDSLFNTSRYQRTVSVKTKSHQRKSMGSHFDRYRNLFIQVRDDITNGNRQIRKISDVEISQNSPIKQDNFYIDNGVLLYVDRIYNPETGQEVSESTDRKYKVHTVYENGTENHIWLLSLVSSLYDKKRNGRLVTERIENIDIMGEKRITTGYIYVLKYAGTDERFLKMDNLYKIGYAKNIKQRLSNTVNESTYLYAPVRLITSFEIQNLEARKVELYLHHALENHRVMLSLTSPSGREITINEWFAVRMDEVTELVQKLVFDLQAGM
;
A
#
# COMPACT_ATOMS: atom_id res chain seq x y z
N MET A 1 -62.17 -15.47 31.14
CA MET A 1 -61.55 -15.75 32.45
C MET A 1 -60.06 -15.79 32.22
N ASN A 2 -59.46 -14.61 32.07
CA ASN A 2 -58.01 -14.38 31.94
C ASN A 2 -57.49 -13.66 33.20
N ASP A 3 -58.31 -13.62 34.26
CA ASP A 3 -58.11 -12.74 35.41
C ASP A 3 -57.12 -13.32 36.44
N GLU A 4 -56.57 -14.53 36.23
CA GLU A 4 -55.59 -15.15 37.14
C GLU A 4 -54.12 -14.85 36.77
N LEU A 5 -53.82 -14.35 35.57
CA LEU A 5 -52.44 -14.07 35.13
C LEU A 5 -52.03 -12.59 35.30
N GLU A 6 -52.98 -11.66 35.26
CA GLU A 6 -52.70 -10.24 35.51
C GLU A 6 -52.47 -9.94 37.00
N ASP A 7 -53.10 -10.70 37.90
CA ASP A 7 -52.85 -10.60 39.36
C ASP A 7 -51.44 -11.11 39.74
N ILE A 8 -50.87 -12.07 39.01
CA ILE A 8 -49.51 -12.58 39.27
C ILE A 8 -48.43 -11.59 38.79
N LEU A 9 -48.69 -10.85 37.70
CA LEU A 9 -47.73 -9.90 37.12
C LEU A 9 -47.79 -8.50 37.76
N SER A 10 -48.85 -8.20 38.51
CA SER A 10 -49.03 -6.92 39.22
C SER A 10 -48.61 -6.99 40.70
N ASP A 11 -48.20 -8.17 41.18
CA ASP A 11 -47.64 -8.33 42.50
C ASP A 11 -46.15 -7.91 42.51
N ASP A 12 -45.92 -6.61 42.72
CA ASP A 12 -44.59 -6.01 42.86
C ASP A 12 -43.78 -6.60 44.03
N SER A 13 -44.41 -7.38 44.93
CA SER A 13 -43.71 -8.08 46.02
C SER A 13 -42.86 -9.27 45.55
N LEU A 14 -43.09 -9.81 44.34
CA LEU A 14 -42.27 -10.88 43.75
C LEU A 14 -40.86 -10.42 43.33
N PHE A 15 -40.65 -9.10 43.22
CA PHE A 15 -39.37 -8.50 42.82
C PHE A 15 -38.64 -7.80 43.99
N GLU A 16 -39.23 -7.75 45.19
CA GLU A 16 -38.61 -7.11 46.36
C GLU A 16 -37.40 -7.90 46.91
N ASP A 17 -37.32 -9.22 46.68
CA ASP A 17 -36.22 -10.06 47.21
C ASP A 17 -35.05 -10.27 46.23
N PHE A 18 -35.16 -9.76 45.00
CA PHE A 18 -34.00 -9.64 44.10
C PHE A 18 -33.27 -8.34 44.40
N SER A 19 -32.67 -8.26 45.60
CA SER A 19 -31.51 -7.38 45.75
C SER A 19 -30.49 -7.81 44.69
N LEU A 20 -30.27 -6.95 43.70
CA LEU A 20 -29.20 -7.10 42.73
C LEU A 20 -27.91 -7.18 43.54
N ASP A 21 -27.41 -8.40 43.73
CA ASP A 21 -26.11 -8.61 44.34
C ASP A 21 -25.08 -7.99 43.39
N ASP A 22 -24.72 -6.74 43.64
CA ASP A 22 -23.67 -6.00 42.92
C ASP A 22 -22.33 -6.76 42.91
N SER A 23 -22.19 -7.82 43.72
CA SER A 23 -21.07 -8.75 43.67
C SER A 23 -20.99 -9.58 42.37
N LEU A 24 -22.11 -9.82 41.67
CA LEU A 24 -22.14 -10.54 40.38
C LEU A 24 -21.50 -9.73 39.24
N PHE A 25 -21.56 -8.40 39.31
CA PHE A 25 -20.87 -7.50 38.37
C PHE A 25 -19.54 -6.96 38.92
N ASN A 26 -19.13 -7.42 40.10
CA ASN A 26 -17.90 -6.97 40.75
C ASN A 26 -16.66 -7.61 40.09
N THR A 27 -16.22 -6.97 39.00
CA THR A 27 -15.01 -7.32 38.25
C THR A 27 -13.71 -6.89 38.94
N SER A 28 -13.73 -6.40 40.19
CA SER A 28 -12.52 -5.99 40.93
C SER A 28 -11.50 -7.13 41.09
N ARG A 29 -11.96 -8.39 41.15
CA ARG A 29 -11.08 -9.59 41.14
C ARG A 29 -10.31 -9.77 39.83
N TYR A 30 -10.87 -9.28 38.71
CA TYR A 30 -10.24 -9.29 37.37
C TYR A 30 -9.51 -7.98 37.03
N GLN A 31 -9.69 -6.89 37.80
CA GLN A 31 -8.81 -5.72 37.69
C GLN A 31 -7.36 -6.05 38.08
N ARG A 32 -7.16 -7.17 38.80
CA ARG A 32 -5.85 -7.75 39.11
C ARG A 32 -5.41 -8.88 38.19
N THR A 33 -6.10 -9.16 37.08
CA THR A 33 -5.43 -9.86 35.97
C THR A 33 -4.46 -8.88 35.34
N VAL A 34 -3.29 -8.84 35.98
CA VAL A 34 -1.98 -8.41 35.49
C VAL A 34 -2.13 -7.48 34.30
N SER A 35 -2.08 -6.17 34.56
CA SER A 35 -1.38 -5.30 33.62
C SER A 35 0.04 -5.87 33.53
N VAL A 36 0.22 -6.92 32.72
CA VAL A 36 1.51 -7.21 32.15
C VAL A 36 1.74 -5.90 31.45
N LYS A 37 2.65 -5.07 31.99
CA LYS A 37 3.36 -4.10 31.19
C LYS A 37 4.02 -4.96 30.14
N THR A 38 3.28 -5.33 29.10
CA THR A 38 3.82 -5.86 27.89
C THR A 38 4.71 -4.71 27.51
N LYS A 39 6.02 -4.87 27.73
CA LYS A 39 7.02 -4.07 27.04
C LYS A 39 6.77 -4.41 25.58
N SER A 40 5.72 -3.80 25.02
CA SER A 40 5.51 -3.63 23.61
C SER A 40 6.86 -3.09 23.18
N HIS A 41 7.61 -3.91 22.44
CA HIS A 41 8.84 -3.44 21.85
C HIS A 41 8.35 -2.45 20.80
N GLN A 42 8.19 -1.21 21.24
CA GLN A 42 7.77 -0.11 20.41
C GLN A 42 8.91 0.16 19.45
N ARG A 43 8.55 0.41 18.19
CA ARG A 43 9.52 0.81 17.17
C ARG A 43 10.27 2.04 17.69
N LYS A 44 11.60 2.01 17.63
CA LYS A 44 12.47 3.11 18.04
C LYS A 44 12.97 3.84 16.81
N SER A 45 13.18 5.15 16.90
CA SER A 45 13.84 5.89 15.83
C SER A 45 15.32 5.53 15.79
N MET A 46 15.86 5.28 14.60
CA MET A 46 17.29 5.00 14.40
C MET A 46 18.15 6.26 14.31
N GLY A 47 17.55 7.44 14.07
CA GLY A 47 18.29 8.67 13.82
C GLY A 47 19.28 8.53 12.65
N SER A 48 20.53 8.96 12.87
CA SER A 48 21.60 8.91 11.86
C SER A 48 22.04 7.50 11.45
N HIS A 49 21.77 6.47 12.27
CA HIS A 49 22.13 5.09 11.92
C HIS A 49 21.30 4.55 10.75
N PHE A 50 20.18 5.19 10.40
CA PHE A 50 19.34 4.78 9.28
C PHE A 50 20.00 4.98 7.91
N ASP A 51 20.96 5.90 7.78
CA ASP A 51 21.52 6.25 6.47
C ASP A 51 22.21 5.07 5.78
N ARG A 52 22.73 4.10 6.55
CA ARG A 52 23.29 2.85 6.00
C ARG A 52 22.24 1.94 5.34
N TYR A 53 20.98 2.03 5.79
CA TYR A 53 19.86 1.23 5.29
C TYR A 53 19.07 1.93 4.19
N ARG A 54 19.10 3.27 4.16
CA ARG A 54 18.34 4.09 3.19
C ARG A 54 18.54 3.61 1.75
N ASN A 55 19.79 3.36 1.36
CA ASN A 55 20.13 2.92 0.01
C ASN A 55 19.54 1.54 -0.32
N LEU A 56 19.45 0.65 0.67
CA LEU A 56 18.86 -0.68 0.47
C LEU A 56 17.36 -0.58 0.13
N PHE A 57 16.62 0.28 0.83
CA PHE A 57 15.19 0.49 0.54
C PHE A 57 14.95 1.16 -0.81
N ILE A 58 15.80 2.12 -1.20
CA ILE A 58 15.74 2.75 -2.53
C ILE A 58 15.96 1.69 -3.61
N GLN A 59 17.04 0.90 -3.51
CA GLN A 59 17.36 -0.15 -4.47
C GLN A 59 16.27 -1.21 -4.58
N VAL A 60 15.69 -1.64 -3.45
CA VAL A 60 14.61 -2.63 -3.47
C VAL A 60 13.34 -2.09 -4.12
N ARG A 61 12.98 -0.82 -3.91
CA ARG A 61 11.84 -0.18 -4.60
C ARG A 61 12.07 -0.10 -6.09
N ASP A 62 13.28 0.28 -6.51
CA ASP A 62 13.66 0.33 -7.92
C ASP A 62 13.61 -1.07 -8.54
N ASP A 63 14.14 -2.08 -7.84
CA ASP A 63 14.09 -3.47 -8.28
C ASP A 63 12.66 -3.98 -8.42
N ILE A 64 11.76 -3.66 -7.49
CA ILE A 64 10.34 -4.04 -7.56
C ILE A 64 9.67 -3.35 -8.75
N THR A 65 9.91 -2.05 -8.93
CA THR A 65 9.32 -1.26 -10.01
C THR A 65 9.79 -1.75 -11.39
N ASN A 66 11.06 -2.13 -11.51
CA ASN A 66 11.63 -2.71 -12.73
C ASN A 66 11.29 -4.21 -12.91
N GLY A 67 10.61 -4.81 -11.93
CA GLY A 67 10.24 -6.23 -11.91
C GLY A 67 11.40 -7.19 -11.66
N ASN A 68 12.56 -6.70 -11.22
CA ASN A 68 13.69 -7.52 -10.76
C ASN A 68 13.40 -8.21 -9.43
N ARG A 69 12.43 -7.71 -8.66
CA ARG A 69 11.87 -8.36 -7.47
C ARG A 69 10.37 -8.40 -7.58
N GLN A 70 9.76 -9.36 -6.90
CA GLN A 70 8.31 -9.51 -6.83
C GLN A 70 7.83 -9.38 -5.39
N ILE A 71 6.59 -8.94 -5.24
CA ILE A 71 5.90 -8.94 -3.96
C ILE A 71 4.88 -10.08 -3.96
N ARG A 72 5.09 -11.07 -3.08
CA ARG A 72 4.19 -12.21 -2.91
C ARG A 72 3.47 -12.10 -1.57
N LYS A 73 2.19 -12.50 -1.52
CA LYS A 73 1.49 -12.57 -0.23
C LYS A 73 2.15 -13.61 0.63
N ILE A 74 2.26 -13.35 1.93
CA ILE A 74 2.89 -14.31 2.84
C ILE A 74 2.13 -15.65 2.89
N SER A 75 0.82 -15.62 2.64
CA SER A 75 -0.05 -16.80 2.54
C SER A 75 0.34 -17.76 1.41
N ASP A 76 0.95 -17.24 0.35
CA ASP A 76 1.23 -18.00 -0.87
C ASP A 76 2.61 -18.69 -0.79
N VAL A 77 3.48 -18.23 0.11
CA VAL A 77 4.85 -18.73 0.29
C VAL A 77 4.96 -19.69 1.48
N GLU A 78 4.12 -19.50 2.50
CA GLU A 78 4.09 -20.24 3.76
C GLU A 78 5.46 -20.30 4.48
N ILE A 79 5.64 -19.44 5.49
CA ILE A 79 6.81 -19.48 6.38
C ILE A 79 6.91 -20.86 7.05
N SER A 80 7.89 -21.63 6.61
CA SER A 80 8.14 -23.02 6.95
C SER A 80 9.63 -23.33 6.84
N GLN A 81 10.06 -24.57 7.08
CA GLN A 81 11.48 -24.95 6.88
C GLN A 81 11.94 -24.77 5.43
N ASN A 82 11.02 -24.81 4.46
CA ASN A 82 11.34 -24.58 3.05
C ASN A 82 11.41 -23.10 2.69
N SER A 83 10.78 -22.24 3.50
CA SER A 83 10.71 -20.78 3.31
C SER A 83 10.86 -20.04 4.65
N PRO A 84 12.03 -20.15 5.32
CA PRO A 84 12.22 -19.52 6.63
C PRO A 84 12.27 -17.99 6.53
N ILE A 85 12.18 -17.31 7.68
CA ILE A 85 12.59 -15.90 7.73
C ILE A 85 14.10 -15.86 7.58
N LYS A 86 14.59 -15.06 6.64
CA LYS A 86 16.01 -14.94 6.34
C LYS A 86 16.53 -13.55 6.71
N GLN A 87 17.77 -13.51 7.16
CA GLN A 87 18.57 -12.31 7.18
C GLN A 87 18.71 -11.77 5.75
N ASP A 88 18.88 -10.45 5.63
CA ASP A 88 19.04 -9.73 4.37
C ASP A 88 17.80 -9.70 3.46
N ASN A 89 16.70 -10.30 3.90
CA ASN A 89 15.44 -10.30 3.17
C ASN A 89 14.50 -9.16 3.58
N PHE A 90 13.58 -8.85 2.67
CA PHE A 90 12.60 -7.78 2.79
C PHE A 90 11.19 -8.33 2.90
N TYR A 91 10.40 -7.69 3.74
CA TYR A 91 9.00 -8.02 3.97
C TYR A 91 8.17 -6.73 4.04
N ILE A 92 6.86 -6.84 3.86
CA ILE A 92 5.93 -5.72 4.06
C ILE A 92 5.01 -6.09 5.19
N ASP A 93 4.96 -5.26 6.23
CA ASP A 93 4.10 -5.44 7.40
C ASP A 93 3.24 -4.19 7.58
N ASN A 94 1.92 -4.32 7.41
CA ASN A 94 0.97 -3.23 7.53
C ASN A 94 1.34 -2.02 6.65
N GLY A 95 1.65 -2.30 5.39
CA GLY A 95 2.03 -1.29 4.39
C GLY A 95 3.36 -0.60 4.64
N VAL A 96 4.22 -1.15 5.50
CA VAL A 96 5.57 -0.62 5.73
C VAL A 96 6.58 -1.67 5.34
N LEU A 97 7.45 -1.33 4.38
CA LEU A 97 8.59 -2.17 3.99
C LEU A 97 9.57 -2.27 5.17
N LEU A 98 10.02 -3.50 5.44
CA LEU A 98 11.00 -3.80 6.47
C LEU A 98 12.10 -4.69 5.91
N TYR A 99 13.27 -4.57 6.53
CA TYR A 99 14.48 -5.34 6.26
C TYR A 99 14.86 -6.12 7.52
N VAL A 100 15.24 -7.38 7.34
CA VAL A 100 15.73 -8.24 8.43
C VAL A 100 17.24 -8.10 8.52
N ASP A 101 17.70 -7.31 9.50
CA ASP A 101 19.13 -7.04 9.70
C ASP A 101 19.87 -8.22 10.31
N ARG A 102 19.25 -8.91 11.27
CA ARG A 102 19.80 -10.13 11.87
C ARG A 102 18.76 -10.95 12.62
N ILE A 103 19.01 -12.24 12.72
CA ILE A 103 18.24 -13.20 13.51
C ILE A 103 19.19 -13.82 14.54
N TYR A 104 18.81 -13.87 15.81
CA TYR A 104 19.70 -14.32 16.87
C TYR A 104 18.97 -15.02 18.01
N ASN A 105 19.65 -15.97 18.64
CA ASN A 105 19.17 -16.59 19.88
C ASN A 105 19.39 -15.61 21.05
N PRO A 106 18.35 -15.22 21.81
CA PRO A 106 18.48 -14.25 22.89
C PRO A 106 19.24 -14.76 24.13
N GLU A 107 19.37 -16.09 24.29
CA GLU A 107 20.07 -16.71 25.42
C GLU A 107 21.56 -16.87 25.14
N THR A 108 21.93 -17.28 23.93
CA THR A 108 23.33 -17.54 23.54
C THR A 108 23.98 -16.38 22.79
N GLY A 109 23.17 -15.45 22.24
CA GLY A 109 23.64 -14.37 21.36
C GLY A 109 24.07 -14.84 19.96
N GLN A 110 23.93 -16.14 19.65
CA GLN A 110 24.32 -16.70 18.36
C GLN A 110 23.42 -16.19 17.24
N GLU A 111 24.02 -15.63 16.19
CA GLU A 111 23.34 -15.18 14.98
C GLU A 111 23.19 -16.34 13.98
N VAL A 112 22.09 -16.33 13.24
CA VAL A 112 21.77 -17.32 12.20
C VAL A 112 21.27 -16.61 10.95
N SER A 113 21.61 -17.14 9.78
CA SER A 113 21.20 -16.56 8.50
C SER A 113 19.71 -16.74 8.20
N GLU A 114 19.09 -17.77 8.76
CA GLU A 114 17.67 -18.04 8.60
C GLU A 114 17.11 -18.83 9.79
N SER A 115 15.82 -18.66 10.08
CA SER A 115 15.17 -19.41 11.16
C SER A 115 13.65 -19.44 11.00
N THR A 116 13.06 -20.53 11.48
CA THR A 116 11.62 -20.63 11.80
C THR A 116 11.38 -20.74 13.31
N ASP A 117 12.45 -20.73 14.12
CA ASP A 117 12.35 -20.92 15.56
C ASP A 117 11.80 -19.66 16.21
N ARG A 118 10.59 -19.81 16.75
CA ARG A 118 9.80 -18.80 17.43
C ARG A 118 10.49 -18.20 18.65
N LYS A 119 11.49 -18.89 19.20
CA LYS A 119 12.30 -18.45 20.36
C LYS A 119 13.43 -17.51 19.97
N TYR A 120 13.75 -17.36 18.68
CA TYR A 120 14.76 -16.41 18.24
C TYR A 120 14.20 -14.99 18.25
N LYS A 121 15.09 -14.01 18.39
CA LYS A 121 14.79 -12.60 18.16
C LYS A 121 15.24 -12.19 16.78
N VAL A 122 14.53 -11.22 16.21
CA VAL A 122 14.84 -10.61 14.93
C VAL A 122 14.96 -9.11 15.12
N HIS A 123 16.03 -8.55 14.56
CA HIS A 123 16.21 -7.11 14.41
C HIS A 123 15.61 -6.70 13.07
N THR A 124 14.54 -5.92 13.10
CA THR A 124 13.88 -5.40 11.89
C THR A 124 14.09 -3.90 11.79
N VAL A 125 14.49 -3.46 10.59
CA VAL A 125 14.58 -2.04 10.23
C VAL A 125 13.46 -1.72 9.27
N TYR A 126 12.73 -0.64 9.48
CA TYR A 126 11.60 -0.21 8.68
C TYR A 126 11.99 0.98 7.78
N GLU A 127 11.38 1.08 6.60
CA GLU A 127 11.65 2.15 5.63
C GLU A 127 11.42 3.56 6.17
N ASN A 128 10.62 3.71 7.23
CA ASN A 128 10.33 4.97 7.89
C ASN A 128 11.39 5.39 8.92
N GLY A 129 12.56 4.75 8.93
CA GLY A 129 13.67 5.09 9.82
C GLY A 129 13.51 4.59 11.25
N THR A 130 12.64 3.60 11.47
CA THR A 130 12.45 2.97 12.77
C THR A 130 12.99 1.55 12.81
N GLU A 131 13.38 1.08 13.98
CA GLU A 131 13.86 -0.30 14.20
C GLU A 131 13.08 -0.99 15.32
N ASN A 132 13.13 -2.32 15.33
CA ASN A 132 12.55 -3.11 16.40
C ASN A 132 13.32 -4.41 16.64
N HIS A 133 13.36 -4.86 17.89
CA HIS A 133 13.92 -6.15 18.29
C HIS A 133 12.80 -7.03 18.84
N ILE A 134 12.16 -7.81 17.98
CA ILE A 134 10.98 -8.60 18.34
C ILE A 134 11.29 -10.09 18.33
N TRP A 135 10.43 -10.87 18.97
CA TRP A 135 10.45 -12.32 18.79
C TRP A 135 10.11 -12.65 17.34
N LEU A 136 10.76 -13.68 16.79
CA LEU A 136 10.47 -14.16 15.44
C LEU A 136 9.00 -14.56 15.32
N LEU A 137 8.43 -15.16 16.38
CA LEU A 137 6.98 -15.41 16.47
C LEU A 137 6.15 -14.14 16.25
N SER A 138 6.51 -13.02 16.87
CA SER A 138 5.76 -11.77 16.73
C SER A 138 5.81 -11.24 15.29
N LEU A 139 6.96 -11.33 14.61
CA LEU A 139 7.08 -10.95 13.20
C LEU A 139 6.19 -11.84 12.33
N VAL A 140 6.30 -13.16 12.50
CA VAL A 140 5.51 -14.15 11.74
C VAL A 140 4.02 -13.91 11.95
N SER A 141 3.56 -13.76 13.20
CA SER A 141 2.15 -13.46 13.51
C SER A 141 1.69 -12.15 12.87
N SER A 142 2.52 -11.12 12.85
CA SER A 142 2.21 -9.84 12.22
C SER A 142 2.04 -9.96 10.71
N LEU A 143 2.91 -10.73 10.05
CA LEU A 143 2.83 -10.97 8.61
C LEU A 143 1.57 -11.76 8.23
N TYR A 144 1.21 -12.78 9.00
CA TYR A 144 0.01 -13.59 8.75
C TYR A 144 -1.31 -12.93 9.16
N ASP A 145 -1.28 -11.77 9.84
CA ASP A 145 -2.50 -11.05 10.19
C ASP A 145 -3.21 -10.56 8.93
N LYS A 146 -4.44 -11.06 8.73
CA LYS A 146 -5.29 -10.71 7.58
C LYS A 146 -5.57 -9.21 7.47
N LYS A 147 -5.57 -8.47 8.57
CA LYS A 147 -5.79 -7.02 8.57
C LYS A 147 -4.53 -6.25 8.14
N ARG A 148 -3.35 -6.80 8.43
CA ARG A 148 -2.04 -6.16 8.18
C ARG A 148 -1.47 -6.50 6.80
N ASN A 149 -2.00 -7.54 6.16
CA ASN A 149 -1.71 -7.89 4.77
C ASN A 149 -0.21 -8.11 4.51
N GLY A 150 0.42 -8.98 5.29
CA GLY A 150 1.86 -9.20 5.21
C GLY A 150 2.31 -9.82 3.88
N ARG A 151 3.49 -9.38 3.41
CA ARG A 151 4.06 -9.81 2.12
C ARG A 151 5.54 -10.10 2.22
N LEU A 152 6.01 -11.01 1.37
CA LEU A 152 7.42 -11.24 1.10
C LEU A 152 7.83 -10.45 -0.14
N VAL A 153 8.96 -9.77 -0.07
CA VAL A 153 9.68 -9.28 -1.25
C VAL A 153 10.72 -10.33 -1.62
N THR A 154 10.63 -10.87 -2.84
CA THR A 154 11.54 -11.93 -3.27
C THR A 154 12.99 -11.43 -3.35
N GLU A 155 13.92 -12.39 -3.34
CA GLU A 155 15.29 -12.14 -3.76
C GLU A 155 15.31 -11.60 -5.21
N ARG A 156 16.41 -10.94 -5.57
CA ARG A 156 16.57 -10.34 -6.90
C ARG A 156 16.62 -11.46 -7.95
N ILE A 157 15.76 -11.36 -8.95
CA ILE A 157 15.68 -12.30 -10.06
C ILE A 157 16.82 -11.97 -11.03
N GLU A 158 17.89 -12.76 -10.99
CA GLU A 158 18.99 -12.62 -11.96
C GLU A 158 18.63 -13.19 -13.35
N ASN A 159 17.65 -14.11 -13.41
CA ASN A 159 17.15 -14.70 -14.66
C ASN A 159 15.62 -14.92 -14.62
N ILE A 160 14.88 -14.08 -15.33
CA ILE A 160 13.39 -14.03 -15.36
C ILE A 160 12.78 -15.33 -15.93
N ASP A 161 13.48 -16.04 -16.81
CA ASP A 161 12.96 -17.20 -17.53
C ASP A 161 12.77 -18.45 -16.65
N ILE A 162 13.44 -18.52 -15.49
CA ILE A 162 13.48 -19.73 -14.66
C ILE A 162 12.23 -19.84 -13.75
N MET A 163 11.51 -18.75 -13.50
CA MET A 163 10.34 -18.73 -12.59
C MET A 163 8.98 -18.94 -13.28
N GLY A 164 8.93 -19.05 -14.61
CA GLY A 164 7.69 -19.34 -15.36
C GLY A 164 6.61 -18.25 -15.33
N GLU A 165 6.80 -17.16 -14.60
CA GLU A 165 5.86 -16.04 -14.53
C GLU A 165 6.09 -15.06 -15.68
N LYS A 166 5.24 -15.15 -16.71
CA LYS A 166 5.25 -14.19 -17.82
C LYS A 166 4.83 -12.80 -17.32
N ARG A 167 5.67 -11.80 -17.58
CA ARG A 167 5.31 -10.38 -17.45
C ARG A 167 4.22 -10.08 -18.47
N ILE A 168 3.00 -9.79 -18.01
CA ILE A 168 1.90 -9.40 -18.88
C ILE A 168 1.74 -7.89 -18.76
N THR A 169 2.03 -7.18 -19.85
CA THR A 169 1.71 -5.76 -19.98
C THR A 169 0.21 -5.59 -19.87
N THR A 170 -0.25 -4.94 -18.79
CA THR A 170 -1.67 -4.67 -18.57
C THR A 170 -2.09 -3.34 -19.21
N GLY A 171 -1.14 -2.43 -19.43
CA GLY A 171 -1.33 -1.19 -20.18
C GLY A 171 -0.19 -0.21 -19.98
N TYR A 172 -0.46 1.07 -20.23
CA TYR A 172 0.51 2.14 -20.18
C TYR A 172 -0.07 3.38 -19.53
N ILE A 173 0.71 4.02 -18.65
CA ILE A 173 0.46 5.40 -18.24
C ILE A 173 1.13 6.29 -19.27
N TYR A 174 0.36 7.16 -19.93
CA TYR A 174 0.86 8.07 -20.95
C TYR A 174 0.83 9.52 -20.46
N VAL A 175 1.79 10.31 -20.93
CA VAL A 175 1.89 11.74 -20.65
C VAL A 175 1.85 12.50 -21.97
N LEU A 176 0.88 13.38 -22.12
CA LEU A 176 0.66 14.16 -23.34
C LEU A 176 0.88 15.64 -23.08
N LYS A 177 1.36 16.33 -24.11
CA LYS A 177 1.37 17.79 -24.17
C LYS A 177 0.41 18.27 -25.26
N TYR A 178 -0.25 19.40 -25.00
CA TYR A 178 -1.06 20.08 -25.99
C TYR A 178 -0.20 20.46 -27.21
N ALA A 179 -0.73 20.25 -28.42
CA ALA A 179 -0.05 20.53 -29.68
C ALA A 179 -0.95 21.26 -30.70
N GLY A 180 -2.06 21.84 -30.24
CA GLY A 180 -2.94 22.67 -31.06
C GLY A 180 -2.45 24.11 -31.21
N THR A 181 -3.35 25.00 -31.60
CA THR A 181 -3.04 26.40 -31.95
C THR A 181 -3.42 27.42 -30.87
N ASP A 182 -4.16 27.02 -29.83
CA ASP A 182 -4.57 27.94 -28.77
C ASP A 182 -3.38 28.34 -27.88
N GLU A 183 -2.96 29.60 -28.00
CA GLU A 183 -1.81 30.13 -27.25
C GLU A 183 -1.98 30.04 -25.73
N ARG A 184 -3.21 30.03 -25.21
CA ARG A 184 -3.47 29.95 -23.77
C ARG A 184 -2.90 28.67 -23.18
N PHE A 185 -3.07 27.54 -23.87
CA PHE A 185 -2.57 26.24 -23.43
C PHE A 185 -1.10 26.03 -23.77
N LEU A 186 -0.61 26.63 -24.87
CA LEU A 186 0.80 26.56 -25.26
C LEU A 186 1.74 27.30 -24.30
N LYS A 187 1.27 28.40 -23.70
CA LYS A 187 2.03 29.23 -22.75
C LYS A 187 2.01 28.68 -21.31
N MET A 188 1.20 27.66 -21.02
CA MET A 188 1.17 27.04 -19.70
C MET A 188 2.34 26.05 -19.55
N ASP A 189 3.27 26.40 -18.66
CA ASP A 189 4.38 25.52 -18.32
C ASP A 189 3.89 24.27 -17.60
N ASN A 190 4.54 23.14 -17.91
CA ASN A 190 4.28 21.84 -17.27
C ASN A 190 2.82 21.37 -17.32
N LEU A 191 2.05 21.85 -18.29
CA LEU A 191 0.69 21.40 -18.52
C LEU A 191 0.68 20.06 -19.27
N TYR A 192 0.24 19.01 -18.57
CA TYR A 192 0.20 17.66 -19.11
C TYR A 192 -1.17 17.02 -18.93
N LYS A 193 -1.59 16.24 -19.92
CA LYS A 193 -2.65 15.24 -19.73
C LYS A 193 -2.00 13.91 -19.41
N ILE A 194 -2.35 13.36 -18.25
CA ILE A 194 -1.83 12.07 -17.77
C ILE A 194 -3.00 11.09 -17.71
N GLY A 195 -2.84 9.91 -18.29
CA GLY A 195 -3.90 8.91 -18.32
C GLY A 195 -3.39 7.50 -18.53
N TYR A 196 -4.32 6.54 -18.49
CA TYR A 196 -4.03 5.12 -18.68
C TYR A 196 -4.69 4.58 -19.95
N ALA A 197 -3.98 3.72 -20.69
CA ALA A 197 -4.54 2.99 -21.83
C ALA A 197 -3.83 1.66 -22.08
N LYS A 198 -4.59 0.65 -22.49
CA LYS A 198 -4.01 -0.61 -23.02
C LYS A 198 -3.32 -0.41 -24.36
N ASN A 199 -3.92 0.40 -25.22
CA ASN A 199 -3.39 0.75 -26.54
C ASN A 199 -3.39 2.28 -26.71
N ILE A 200 -2.21 2.88 -26.55
CA ILE A 200 -2.04 4.35 -26.66
C ILE A 200 -2.45 4.83 -28.06
N LYS A 201 -2.03 4.14 -29.13
CA LYS A 201 -2.32 4.56 -30.51
C LYS A 201 -3.82 4.68 -30.75
N GLN A 202 -4.59 3.68 -30.33
CA GLN A 202 -6.05 3.71 -30.46
C GLN A 202 -6.65 4.83 -29.60
N ARG A 203 -6.18 4.99 -28.35
CA ARG A 203 -6.65 6.05 -27.43
C ARG A 203 -6.42 7.47 -27.96
N LEU A 204 -5.35 7.69 -28.73
CA LEU A 204 -4.97 9.01 -29.26
C LEU A 204 -5.45 9.27 -30.70
N SER A 205 -6.17 8.32 -31.31
CA SER A 205 -6.54 8.38 -32.73
C SER A 205 -7.56 9.48 -33.08
N ASN A 206 -8.35 9.96 -32.11
CA ASN A 206 -9.46 10.89 -32.33
C ASN A 206 -9.42 12.14 -31.43
N THR A 207 -8.21 12.55 -31.04
CA THR A 207 -7.98 13.63 -30.05
C THR A 207 -8.62 14.97 -30.48
N VAL A 208 -8.57 15.32 -31.76
CA VAL A 208 -9.16 16.56 -32.31
C VAL A 208 -10.68 16.67 -32.14
N ASN A 209 -11.38 15.55 -31.94
CA ASN A 209 -12.84 15.52 -31.80
C ASN A 209 -13.31 15.27 -30.35
N GLU A 210 -12.38 15.24 -29.40
CA GLU A 210 -12.65 14.84 -28.03
C GLU A 210 -12.35 16.00 -27.06
N SER A 211 -13.33 16.31 -26.20
CA SER A 211 -13.25 17.44 -25.27
C SER A 211 -12.13 17.28 -24.24
N THR A 212 -11.84 16.05 -23.81
CA THR A 212 -10.75 15.72 -22.89
C THR A 212 -9.36 16.11 -23.42
N TYR A 213 -9.20 16.19 -24.75
CA TYR A 213 -7.99 16.66 -25.42
C TYR A 213 -8.13 18.08 -25.96
N LEU A 214 -9.11 18.84 -25.46
CA LEU A 214 -9.35 20.24 -25.81
C LEU A 214 -9.65 20.43 -27.32
N TYR A 215 -10.25 19.41 -27.96
CA TYR A 215 -10.52 19.38 -29.41
C TYR A 215 -9.28 19.70 -30.26
N ALA A 216 -8.11 19.24 -29.84
CA ALA A 216 -6.84 19.59 -30.45
C ALA A 216 -5.92 18.38 -30.60
N PRO A 217 -4.94 18.44 -31.52
CA PRO A 217 -3.89 17.45 -31.56
C PRO A 217 -3.04 17.52 -30.28
N VAL A 218 -2.50 16.36 -29.90
CA VAL A 218 -1.66 16.19 -28.72
C VAL A 218 -0.39 15.44 -29.10
N ARG A 219 0.70 15.72 -28.38
CA ARG A 219 1.98 15.04 -28.55
C ARG A 219 2.24 14.11 -27.37
N LEU A 220 2.52 12.84 -27.65
CA LEU A 220 3.02 11.90 -26.65
C LEU A 220 4.43 12.33 -26.24
N ILE A 221 4.62 12.64 -24.95
CA ILE A 221 5.91 13.02 -24.38
C ILE A 221 6.66 11.79 -23.91
N THR A 222 5.97 10.94 -23.14
CA THR A 222 6.51 9.68 -22.63
C THR A 222 5.35 8.74 -22.29
N SER A 223 5.69 7.47 -22.09
CA SER A 223 4.78 6.45 -21.57
C SER A 223 5.54 5.49 -20.67
N PHE A 224 4.88 5.05 -19.60
CA PHE A 224 5.39 4.07 -18.66
C PHE A 224 4.62 2.77 -18.84
N GLU A 225 5.34 1.69 -19.07
CA GLU A 225 4.74 0.36 -19.16
C GLU A 225 4.27 -0.10 -17.78
N ILE A 226 3.03 -0.58 -17.72
CA ILE A 226 2.44 -1.14 -16.51
C ILE A 226 2.19 -2.64 -16.72
N GLN A 227 2.75 -3.44 -15.82
CA GLN A 227 2.68 -4.90 -15.88
C GLN A 227 1.97 -5.45 -14.65
N ASN A 228 1.14 -6.48 -14.86
CA ASN A 228 0.47 -7.24 -13.82
C ASN A 228 -0.37 -6.40 -12.82
N LEU A 229 -0.78 -5.18 -13.19
CA LEU A 229 -1.63 -4.31 -12.37
C LEU A 229 -3.00 -4.08 -13.01
N GLU A 230 -4.02 -3.98 -12.17
CA GLU A 230 -5.41 -3.75 -12.60
C GLU A 230 -5.60 -2.27 -13.01
N ALA A 231 -6.09 -2.06 -14.24
CA ALA A 231 -6.31 -0.73 -14.82
C ALA A 231 -7.09 0.22 -13.89
N ARG A 232 -8.17 -0.28 -13.27
CA ARG A 232 -9.02 0.51 -12.37
C ARG A 232 -8.24 1.04 -11.15
N LYS A 233 -7.32 0.25 -10.60
CA LYS A 233 -6.51 0.66 -9.45
C LYS A 233 -5.49 1.72 -9.84
N VAL A 234 -4.87 1.54 -11.01
CA VAL A 234 -3.93 2.53 -11.57
C VAL A 234 -4.62 3.87 -11.80
N GLU A 235 -5.78 3.86 -12.46
CA GLU A 235 -6.56 5.07 -12.74
C GLU A 235 -6.99 5.77 -11.45
N LEU A 236 -7.53 5.03 -10.47
CA LEU A 236 -7.95 5.59 -9.18
C LEU A 236 -6.77 6.23 -8.43
N TYR A 237 -5.62 5.55 -8.40
CA TYR A 237 -4.41 6.04 -7.75
C TYR A 237 -3.94 7.35 -8.41
N LEU A 238 -3.82 7.37 -9.74
CA LEU A 238 -3.46 8.58 -10.50
C LEU A 238 -4.42 9.73 -10.19
N HIS A 239 -5.72 9.43 -10.13
CA HIS A 239 -6.75 10.43 -9.87
C HIS A 239 -6.55 11.12 -8.52
N HIS A 240 -6.27 10.36 -7.47
CA HIS A 240 -6.01 10.89 -6.12
C HIS A 240 -4.64 11.57 -6.02
N ALA A 241 -3.58 10.95 -6.53
CA ALA A 241 -2.23 11.47 -6.41
C ALA A 241 -2.04 12.82 -7.15
N LEU A 242 -2.77 13.02 -8.24
CA LEU A 242 -2.71 14.24 -9.05
C LEU A 242 -3.83 15.25 -8.73
N GLU A 243 -4.68 14.99 -7.73
CA GLU A 243 -5.85 15.83 -7.41
C GLU A 243 -5.47 17.30 -7.19
N ASN A 244 -4.42 17.55 -6.42
CA ASN A 244 -3.94 18.90 -6.11
C ASN A 244 -3.22 19.60 -7.29
N HIS A 245 -2.90 18.85 -8.35
CA HIS A 245 -2.24 19.38 -9.54
C HIS A 245 -3.22 19.68 -10.67
N ARG A 246 -4.51 19.40 -10.49
CA ARG A 246 -5.53 19.59 -11.51
C ARG A 246 -5.68 21.04 -11.92
N VAL A 247 -5.71 21.26 -13.22
CA VAL A 247 -6.03 22.55 -13.83
C VAL A 247 -7.43 22.46 -14.42
N MET A 248 -8.30 23.37 -13.99
CA MET A 248 -9.63 23.51 -14.57
C MET A 248 -9.53 24.36 -15.84
N LEU A 249 -9.76 23.74 -17.00
CA LEU A 249 -9.69 24.39 -18.30
C LEU A 249 -11.10 24.55 -18.87
N SER A 250 -11.41 25.74 -19.39
CA SER A 250 -12.70 26.04 -20.02
C SER A 250 -12.51 26.41 -21.49
N LEU A 251 -13.35 25.84 -22.35
CA LEU A 251 -13.38 26.15 -23.78
C LEU A 251 -14.80 26.06 -24.35
N THR A 252 -15.01 26.74 -25.46
CA THR A 252 -16.22 26.58 -26.26
C THR A 252 -16.05 25.41 -27.21
N SER A 253 -16.98 24.45 -27.17
CA SER A 253 -17.03 23.33 -28.10
C SER A 253 -17.26 23.80 -29.53
N PRO A 254 -16.97 22.94 -30.54
CA PRO A 254 -17.36 23.21 -31.93
C PRO A 254 -18.87 23.44 -32.12
N SER A 255 -19.70 22.98 -31.18
CA SER A 255 -21.15 23.19 -31.15
C SER A 255 -21.60 24.47 -30.40
N GLY A 256 -20.65 25.30 -29.95
CA GLY A 256 -20.93 26.57 -29.28
C GLY A 256 -21.25 26.47 -27.79
N ARG A 257 -21.09 25.29 -27.17
CA ARG A 257 -21.33 25.10 -25.72
C ARG A 257 -20.05 25.28 -24.93
N GLU A 258 -20.13 25.92 -23.78
CA GLU A 258 -18.99 25.96 -22.86
C GLU A 258 -18.81 24.60 -22.17
N ILE A 259 -17.57 24.10 -22.14
CA ILE A 259 -17.19 22.83 -21.53
C ILE A 259 -16.00 23.08 -20.61
N THR A 260 -16.06 22.46 -19.42
CA THR A 260 -14.97 22.47 -18.44
C THR A 260 -14.32 21.10 -18.38
N ILE A 261 -12.98 21.06 -18.44
CA ILE A 261 -12.14 19.86 -18.42
C ILE A 261 -11.22 19.91 -17.19
N ASN A 262 -11.11 18.79 -16.47
CA ASN A 262 -10.35 18.66 -15.23
C ASN A 262 -9.30 17.54 -15.26
N GLU A 263 -8.99 17.02 -16.45
CA GLU A 263 -8.05 15.90 -16.66
C GLU A 263 -6.66 16.37 -17.15
N TRP A 264 -6.34 17.63 -16.92
CA TRP A 264 -5.04 18.23 -17.19
C TRP A 264 -4.40 18.69 -15.89
N PHE A 265 -3.08 18.58 -15.81
CA PHE A 265 -2.32 18.75 -14.59
C PHE A 265 -1.13 19.68 -14.84
N ALA A 266 -0.87 20.59 -13.90
CA ALA A 266 0.34 21.40 -13.88
C ALA A 266 1.34 20.72 -12.92
N VAL A 267 2.25 19.92 -13.47
CA VAL A 267 3.15 19.07 -12.68
C VAL A 267 4.48 18.85 -13.42
N ARG A 268 5.61 18.90 -12.72
CA ARG A 268 6.91 18.71 -13.38
C ARG A 268 7.12 17.24 -13.77
N MET A 269 7.95 17.00 -14.79
CA MET A 269 8.17 15.64 -15.30
C MET A 269 8.91 14.71 -14.33
N ASP A 270 9.80 15.25 -13.49
CA ASP A 270 10.42 14.54 -12.36
C ASP A 270 9.34 14.01 -11.40
N GLU A 271 8.39 14.86 -11.01
CA GLU A 271 7.31 14.49 -10.11
C GLU A 271 6.39 13.42 -10.71
N VAL A 272 6.11 13.50 -12.02
CA VAL A 272 5.34 12.45 -12.72
C VAL A 272 6.08 11.12 -12.70
N THR A 273 7.40 11.13 -12.89
CA THR A 273 8.22 9.92 -12.90
C THR A 273 8.24 9.26 -11.52
N GLU A 274 8.48 10.04 -10.47
CA GLU A 274 8.45 9.58 -9.08
C GLU A 274 7.06 9.04 -8.69
N LEU A 275 6.00 9.72 -9.11
CA LEU A 275 4.62 9.30 -8.85
C LEU A 275 4.31 7.94 -9.48
N VAL A 276 4.76 7.70 -10.72
CA VAL A 276 4.54 6.41 -11.38
C VAL A 276 5.32 5.29 -10.70
N GLN A 277 6.57 5.54 -10.29
CA GLN A 277 7.36 4.56 -9.54
C GLN A 277 6.67 4.21 -8.22
N LYS A 278 6.23 5.22 -7.47
CA LYS A 278 5.49 5.04 -6.22
C LYS A 278 4.18 4.28 -6.44
N LEU A 279 3.42 4.60 -7.49
CA LEU A 279 2.18 3.91 -7.85
C LEU A 279 2.42 2.41 -8.07
N VAL A 280 3.45 2.06 -8.85
CA VAL A 280 3.75 0.65 -9.16
C VAL A 280 4.10 -0.11 -7.88
N PHE A 281 4.97 0.46 -7.05
CA PHE A 281 5.34 -0.13 -5.76
C PHE A 281 4.12 -0.29 -4.84
N ASP A 282 3.34 0.77 -4.63
CA ASP A 282 2.19 0.78 -3.72
C ASP A 282 1.15 -0.27 -4.12
N LEU A 283 0.80 -0.35 -5.41
CA LEU A 283 -0.22 -1.28 -5.88
C LEU A 283 0.24 -2.74 -5.83
N GLN A 284 1.52 -3.04 -6.06
CA GLN A 284 2.08 -4.39 -5.91
C GLN A 284 2.19 -4.80 -4.43
N ALA A 285 2.55 -3.84 -3.58
CA ALA A 285 2.53 -3.97 -2.12
C ALA A 285 1.10 -4.05 -1.54
N GLY A 286 0.08 -3.78 -2.36
CA GLY A 286 -1.32 -3.73 -1.97
C GLY A 286 -1.58 -2.76 -0.84
N MET A 287 -0.96 -1.59 -0.96
CA MET A 287 -1.14 -0.41 -0.12
C MET A 287 -2.20 0.52 -0.73
#